data_AF-A0A2X3CC43-F1
#
_entry.id   AF-A0A2X3CC43-F1
#
_cell.length_a   1.000
_cell.length_b   1.000
_cell.length_c   1.000
_cell.angle_alpha   90.00
_cell.angle_beta   90.00
_cell.angle_gamma   90.00
#
_symmetry.space_group_name_H-M   'P 1'
#
loop_
_entity.id
_entity.type
_entity.pdbx_description
1 polymer ?
#
loop_
_entity_poly.entity_id
_entity_poly.type
_entity_poly.pdbx_seq_one_letter_code
_entity_poly.pdbx_strand_id
1 'polypeptide(L)'
;MVQATRAVVYSRGQQLQQEIAERGQFFGWQALVLFLLSLALVLLFTRMIIGPVKGIERMINQLGAGKSLDDAALFTGPRELRSVGKRIIWLSERLAWLESQRHQFLRHLSHELKTPLASMREGTELLADRVAGPLTPEQQEIVEILDSSSRNLQS
;
A
#
# COMPACT_ATOMS: atom_id res chain seq x y z
N MET A 1 32.09 29.42 77.12
CA MET A 1 31.92 28.10 76.47
C MET A 1 30.89 28.10 75.33
N VAL A 2 29.77 28.83 75.41
CA VAL A 2 28.72 28.86 74.36
C VAL A 2 29.17 29.44 73.01
N GLN A 3 30.09 30.42 72.98
CA GLN A 3 30.60 31.01 71.73
C GLN A 3 31.49 30.04 70.92
N ALA A 4 32.28 29.20 71.59
CA ALA A 4 33.11 28.19 70.93
C ALA A 4 32.25 27.11 70.26
N THR A 5 31.15 26.70 70.91
CA THR A 5 30.20 25.73 70.34
C THR A 5 29.51 26.27 69.09
N ARG A 6 29.14 27.56 69.06
CA ARG A 6 28.51 28.18 67.87
C ARG A 6 29.48 28.20 66.68
N ALA A 7 30.75 28.57 66.88
CA ALA A 7 31.74 28.63 65.80
C ALA A 7 32.02 27.25 65.15
N VAL A 8 32.04 26.18 65.93
CA VAL A 8 32.22 24.81 65.41
C VAL A 8 31.00 24.33 64.63
N VAL A 9 29.79 24.70 65.05
CA VAL A 9 28.55 24.37 64.32
C VAL A 9 28.47 25.13 63.00
N TYR A 10 28.82 26.42 62.97
CA TYR A 10 28.84 27.21 61.74
C TYR A 10 29.88 26.72 60.72
N SER A 11 31.09 26.36 61.17
CA SER A 11 32.14 25.83 60.28
C SER A 11 31.79 24.45 59.70
N ARG A 12 31.18 23.55 60.49
CA ARG A 12 30.66 22.26 59.99
C ARG A 12 29.50 22.45 59.00
N GLY A 13 28.62 23.42 59.25
CA GLY A 13 27.54 23.77 58.32
C GLY A 13 28.07 24.26 56.97
N GLN A 14 29.13 25.09 56.97
CA GLN A 14 29.78 25.56 55.74
C GLN A 14 30.53 24.45 54.99
N GLN A 15 31.21 23.55 55.70
CA GLN A 15 31.87 22.38 55.08
C GLN A 15 30.87 21.44 54.42
N LEU A 16 29.73 21.16 55.06
CA LEU A 16 28.65 20.36 54.46
C LEU A 16 28.05 21.04 53.23
N GLN A 17 27.87 22.37 53.25
CA GLN A 17 27.39 23.10 52.06
C GLN A 17 28.38 23.05 50.89
N GLN A 18 29.69 23.13 51.15
CA GLN A 18 30.72 23.01 50.11
C GLN A 18 30.77 21.60 49.51
N GLU A 19 30.71 20.55 50.34
CA GLU A 19 30.65 19.16 49.84
C GLU A 19 29.39 18.88 49.01
N ILE A 20 28.24 19.45 49.39
CA ILE A 20 26.99 19.31 48.63
C ILE A 20 27.05 20.08 47.30
N ALA A 21 27.65 21.27 47.29
CA ALA A 21 27.79 22.08 46.09
C ALA A 21 28.69 21.41 45.04
N GLU A 22 29.85 20.87 45.46
CA GLU A 22 30.77 20.17 44.56
C GLU A 22 30.17 18.85 44.03
N ARG A 23 29.48 18.09 44.89
CA ARG A 23 28.79 16.87 44.46
C ARG A 23 27.59 17.16 43.56
N GLY A 24 26.84 18.22 43.84
CA GLY A 24 25.66 18.62 43.07
C GLY A 24 25.99 18.95 41.61
N GLN A 25 27.15 19.58 41.35
CA GLN A 25 27.60 19.89 40.01
C GLN A 25 27.93 18.62 39.19
N PHE A 26 28.54 17.60 39.83
CA PHE A 26 28.82 16.31 39.20
C PHE A 26 27.52 15.58 38.82
N PHE A 27 26.55 15.51 39.75
CA PHE A 27 25.23 14.92 39.48
C PHE A 27 24.47 15.68 38.37
N GLY A 28 24.56 17.01 38.35
CA GLY A 28 23.93 17.84 37.33
C GLY A 28 24.45 17.55 35.91
N TRP A 29 25.76 17.42 35.73
CA TRP A 29 26.35 17.09 34.43
C TRP A 29 25.99 15.68 33.98
N GLN A 30 26.01 14.69 34.89
CA GLN A 30 25.59 13.32 34.58
C GLN A 30 24.12 13.28 34.13
N ALA A 31 23.23 13.98 34.84
CA ALA A 31 21.82 14.09 34.45
C ALA A 31 21.66 14.78 33.09
N LEU A 32 22.43 15.83 32.83
CA LEU A 32 22.41 16.54 31.54
C LEU A 32 22.89 15.65 30.38
N VAL A 33 23.99 14.91 30.57
CA VAL A 33 24.50 13.97 29.56
C VAL A 33 23.48 12.87 29.28
N LEU A 34 22.88 12.28 30.32
CA LEU A 34 21.85 11.26 30.17
C LEU A 34 20.61 11.81 29.45
N PHE A 35 20.20 13.04 29.78
CA PHE A 35 19.08 13.71 29.12
C PHE A 35 19.36 13.93 27.63
N LEU A 36 20.54 14.47 27.29
CA LEU A 36 20.94 14.70 25.90
C LEU A 36 21.09 13.38 25.12
N LEU A 37 21.67 12.35 25.74
CA LEU A 37 21.80 11.03 25.13
C LEU A 37 20.43 10.41 24.85
N SER A 38 19.51 10.49 25.81
CA SER A 38 18.13 10.03 25.66
C SER A 38 17.42 10.77 24.52
N LEU A 39 17.53 12.10 24.49
CA LEU A 39 16.94 12.92 23.44
C LEU A 39 17.52 12.58 22.07
N ALA A 40 18.83 12.39 21.97
CA ALA A 40 19.51 11.97 20.74
C ALA A 40 19.02 10.60 20.26
N LEU A 41 18.89 9.61 21.17
CA LEU A 41 18.34 8.29 20.86
C LEU A 41 16.91 8.39 20.34
N VAL A 42 16.03 9.16 21.00
CA VAL A 42 14.64 9.35 20.57
C VAL A 42 14.59 9.95 19.17
N LEU A 43 15.37 11.00 18.89
CA LEU A 43 15.43 11.62 17.56
C LEU A 43 15.98 10.66 16.50
N LEU A 44 17.00 9.86 16.83
CA LEU A 44 17.57 8.85 15.96
C LEU A 44 16.52 7.77 15.62
N PHE A 45 15.88 7.17 16.63
CA PHE A 45 14.85 6.15 16.42
C PHE A 45 13.64 6.68 15.66
N THR A 46 13.20 7.91 15.98
CA THR A 46 12.12 8.62 15.28
C THR A 46 12.43 8.70 13.79
N ARG A 47 13.63 9.18 13.41
CA ARG A 47 14.01 9.28 11.99
C ARG A 47 14.23 7.93 11.33
N MET A 48 14.79 6.96 12.04
CA MET A 48 15.09 5.63 11.51
C MET A 48 13.85 4.76 11.29
N ILE A 49 12.77 4.95 12.06
CA ILE A 49 11.54 4.14 11.97
C ILE A 49 10.45 4.90 11.22
N ILE A 50 10.09 6.10 11.66
CA ILE A 50 8.88 6.80 11.15
C ILE A 50 9.08 7.27 9.71
N GLY A 51 10.29 7.69 9.34
CA GLY A 51 10.61 8.12 7.98
C GLY A 51 10.34 7.01 6.96
N PRO A 52 10.96 5.83 7.10
CA PRO A 52 10.72 4.69 6.22
C PRO A 52 9.27 4.17 6.26
N VAL A 53 8.58 4.21 7.41
CA VAL A 53 7.16 3.81 7.47
C VAL A 53 6.29 4.67 6.53
N LYS A 54 6.50 5.99 6.51
CA LYS A 54 5.83 6.89 5.55
C LYS A 54 6.17 6.60 4.09
N GLY A 55 7.32 5.97 3.82
CA GLY A 55 7.66 5.48 2.48
C GLY A 55 6.78 4.31 2.07
N ILE A 56 6.58 3.34 2.97
CA ILE A 56 5.68 2.19 2.74
C ILE A 56 4.24 2.63 2.51
N GLU A 57 3.74 3.57 3.31
CA GLU A 57 2.39 4.12 3.14
C GLU A 57 2.19 4.74 1.74
N ARG A 58 3.19 5.51 1.27
CA ARG A 58 3.17 6.07 -0.10
C ARG A 58 3.20 4.98 -1.18
N MET A 59 3.92 3.88 -0.98
CA MET A 59 3.91 2.76 -1.93
C MET A 59 2.53 2.10 -1.99
N ILE A 60 1.88 1.88 -0.84
CA ILE A 60 0.53 1.29 -0.79
C ILE A 60 -0.49 2.20 -1.47
N ASN A 61 -0.44 3.51 -1.21
CA ASN A 61 -1.36 4.46 -1.84
C ASN A 61 -1.16 4.54 -3.36
N GLN A 62 0.08 4.47 -3.85
CA GLN A 62 0.37 4.43 -5.29
C GLN A 62 -0.15 3.14 -5.94
N LEU A 63 0.07 1.99 -5.28
CA LEU A 63 -0.46 0.70 -5.73
C LEU A 63 -2.00 0.73 -5.81
N GLY A 64 -2.67 1.25 -4.77
CA GLY A 64 -4.13 1.39 -4.76
C GLY A 64 -4.68 2.36 -5.80
N ALA A 65 -3.87 3.34 -6.23
CA ALA A 65 -4.21 4.27 -7.31
C ALA A 65 -3.83 3.76 -8.71
N GLY A 66 -3.27 2.55 -8.84
CA GLY A 66 -2.80 1.99 -10.11
C GLY A 66 -1.58 2.70 -10.71
N LYS A 67 -0.80 3.43 -9.90
CA LYS A 67 0.43 4.12 -10.34
C LYS A 67 1.63 3.19 -10.26
N SER A 68 2.63 3.40 -11.13
CA SER A 68 3.88 2.65 -11.06
C SER A 68 4.63 2.94 -9.76
N LEU A 69 5.38 1.94 -9.29
CA LEU A 69 6.18 2.02 -8.07
C LEU A 69 7.67 2.25 -8.38
N ASP A 70 8.00 2.98 -9.44
CA ASP A 70 9.38 3.12 -9.92
C ASP A 70 10.32 3.73 -8.86
N ASP A 71 9.80 4.67 -8.05
CA ASP A 71 10.55 5.30 -6.95
C ASP A 71 10.75 4.36 -5.73
N ALA A 72 10.05 3.22 -5.68
CA ALA A 72 10.14 2.29 -4.55
C ALA A 72 11.48 1.56 -4.49
N ALA A 73 12.23 1.49 -5.59
CA ALA A 73 13.58 0.92 -5.62
C ALA A 73 14.58 1.70 -4.75
N LEU A 74 14.34 3.00 -4.51
CA LEU A 74 15.16 3.87 -3.66
C LEU A 74 14.79 3.78 -2.17
N PHE A 75 13.83 2.92 -1.80
CA PHE A 75 13.37 2.77 -0.44
C PHE A 75 14.50 2.38 0.52
N THR A 76 14.84 3.30 1.42
CA THR A 76 15.87 3.11 2.45
C THR A 76 15.21 2.93 3.80
N GLY A 77 15.60 1.89 4.54
CA GLY A 77 15.09 1.65 5.88
C GLY A 77 15.67 0.39 6.55
N PRO A 78 15.25 0.12 7.80
CA PRO A 78 15.53 -1.13 8.49
C PRO A 78 15.23 -2.37 7.64
N ARG A 79 15.90 -3.49 7.95
CA ARG A 79 15.80 -4.73 7.17
C ARG A 79 14.36 -5.22 7.05
N GLU A 80 13.59 -5.07 8.12
CA GLU A 80 12.20 -5.47 8.25
C GLU A 80 11.33 -4.66 7.27
N LEU A 81 11.49 -3.34 7.24
CA LEU A 81 10.72 -2.47 6.35
C LEU A 81 11.13 -2.64 4.88
N ARG A 82 12.41 -2.88 4.60
CA ARG A 82 12.86 -3.23 3.24
C ARG A 82 12.23 -4.53 2.74
N SER A 83 12.07 -5.53 3.60
CA SER A 83 11.37 -6.78 3.26
C SER A 83 9.90 -6.53 2.90
N VAL A 84 9.20 -5.68 3.67
CA VAL A 84 7.82 -5.28 3.36
C VAL A 84 7.74 -4.53 2.03
N GLY A 85 8.63 -3.58 1.79
CA GLY A 85 8.70 -2.84 0.52
C GLY A 85 8.84 -3.77 -0.69
N LYS A 86 9.74 -4.77 -0.61
CA LYS A 86 9.90 -5.79 -1.66
C LYS A 86 8.62 -6.60 -1.91
N ARG A 87 7.88 -6.96 -0.86
CA ARG A 87 6.62 -7.69 -0.98
C ARG A 87 5.54 -6.84 -1.68
N ILE A 88 5.52 -5.54 -1.43
CA ILE A 88 4.60 -4.61 -2.10
C ILE A 88 4.93 -4.51 -3.59
N ILE A 89 6.22 -4.41 -3.95
CA ILE A 89 6.66 -4.38 -5.35
C ILE A 89 6.23 -5.68 -6.06
N TRP A 90 6.52 -6.83 -5.47
CA TRP A 90 6.10 -8.13 -6.00
C TRP A 90 4.57 -8.21 -6.18
N LEU A 91 3.79 -7.69 -5.22
CA LEU A 91 2.33 -7.66 -5.32
C LEU A 91 1.85 -6.77 -6.47
N SER A 92 2.50 -5.62 -6.67
CA SER A 92 2.21 -4.71 -7.78
C SER A 92 2.42 -5.38 -9.14
N GLU A 93 3.56 -6.05 -9.32
CA GLU A 93 3.86 -6.80 -10.55
C GLU A 93 2.85 -7.92 -10.77
N ARG A 94 2.49 -8.64 -9.70
CA ARG A 94 1.50 -9.73 -9.77
C ARG A 94 0.11 -9.21 -10.17
N LEU A 95 -0.30 -8.07 -9.64
CA LEU A 95 -1.58 -7.45 -9.96
C LEU A 95 -1.62 -6.99 -11.43
N ALA A 96 -0.57 -6.31 -11.89
CA ALA A 96 -0.44 -5.88 -13.28
C ALA A 96 -0.48 -7.07 -14.25
N TRP A 97 0.17 -8.18 -13.88
CA TRP A 97 0.12 -9.42 -14.67
C TRP A 97 -1.31 -10.00 -14.73
N LEU A 98 -2.03 -10.06 -13.61
CA LEU A 98 -3.43 -10.54 -13.58
C LEU A 98 -4.36 -9.67 -14.42
N GLU A 99 -4.18 -8.35 -14.38
CA GLU A 99 -4.95 -7.40 -15.17
C GLU A 99 -4.69 -7.58 -16.68
N SER A 100 -3.43 -7.77 -17.06
CA SER A 100 -3.05 -8.11 -18.44
C SER A 100 -3.71 -9.42 -18.90
N GLN A 101 -3.69 -10.46 -18.06
CA GLN A 101 -4.34 -11.74 -18.38
C GLN A 101 -5.85 -11.60 -18.53
N ARG A 102 -6.51 -10.83 -17.67
CA ARG A 102 -7.96 -10.54 -17.81
C ARG A 102 -8.25 -9.86 -19.15
N HIS A 103 -7.48 -8.85 -19.53
CA HIS A 103 -7.67 -8.17 -20.81
C HIS A 103 -7.47 -9.09 -22.00
N GLN A 104 -6.45 -9.96 -21.95
CA GLN A 104 -6.22 -10.95 -23.00
C GLN A 104 -7.37 -11.95 -23.08
N PHE A 105 -7.83 -12.48 -21.94
CA PHE A 105 -8.95 -13.40 -21.88
C PHE A 105 -10.23 -12.81 -22.48
N LEU A 106 -10.58 -11.57 -22.09
CA LEU A 106 -11.76 -10.89 -22.63
C LEU A 106 -11.65 -10.66 -24.14
N ARG A 107 -10.48 -10.28 -24.65
CA ARG A 107 -10.25 -10.12 -26.08
C ARG A 107 -10.41 -11.45 -26.82
N HIS A 108 -9.83 -12.53 -26.30
CA HIS A 108 -9.97 -13.87 -26.88
C HIS A 108 -11.43 -14.33 -26.91
N LEU A 109 -12.16 -14.18 -25.80
CA LEU A 109 -13.59 -14.50 -25.76
C LEU A 109 -14.40 -13.69 -26.78
N SER A 110 -14.15 -12.39 -26.91
CA SER A 110 -14.83 -11.58 -27.94
C SER A 110 -14.56 -12.09 -29.36
N HIS A 111 -13.34 -12.55 -29.65
CA HIS A 111 -13.03 -13.12 -30.96
C HIS A 111 -13.69 -14.49 -31.17
N GLU A 112 -13.65 -15.36 -30.18
CA GLU A 112 -14.23 -16.70 -30.28
C GLU A 112 -15.75 -16.70 -30.31
N LEU A 113 -16.41 -15.70 -29.71
CA LEU A 113 -17.87 -15.54 -29.75
C LEU A 113 -18.37 -14.91 -31.05
N LYS A 114 -17.54 -14.10 -31.73
CA LYS A 114 -17.94 -13.42 -32.98
C LYS A 114 -18.26 -14.41 -34.10
N THR A 115 -17.47 -15.47 -34.24
CA THR A 115 -17.65 -16.51 -35.27
C THR A 115 -18.96 -17.31 -35.11
N PRO A 116 -19.27 -17.93 -33.94
CA PRO A 116 -20.53 -18.65 -33.76
C PRO A 116 -21.75 -17.71 -33.84
N LEU A 117 -21.66 -16.46 -33.36
CA LEU A 117 -22.74 -15.49 -33.53
C LEU A 117 -22.98 -15.12 -35.00
N ALA A 118 -21.92 -14.97 -35.79
CA ALA A 118 -22.05 -14.75 -37.23
C ALA A 118 -22.71 -15.95 -37.93
N SER A 119 -22.30 -17.17 -37.59
CA SER A 119 -22.91 -18.40 -38.14
C SER A 119 -24.37 -18.56 -37.71
N MET A 120 -24.74 -18.21 -36.46
CA MET A 120 -26.14 -18.22 -36.02
C MET A 120 -26.98 -17.21 -36.81
N ARG A 121 -26.44 -16.00 -37.05
CA ARG A 121 -27.13 -14.97 -37.85
C ARG A 121 -27.33 -15.41 -39.30
N GLU A 122 -26.28 -15.95 -39.93
CA GLU A 122 -26.36 -16.45 -41.31
C GLU A 122 -27.39 -17.58 -41.42
N GLY A 123 -27.41 -18.49 -40.44
CA GLY A 123 -28.44 -19.53 -40.36
C GLY A 123 -29.87 -18.97 -40.23
N THR A 124 -30.08 -17.94 -39.41
CA THR A 124 -31.39 -17.29 -39.28
C THR A 124 -31.80 -16.50 -40.52
N GLU A 125 -30.86 -15.84 -41.19
CA GLU A 125 -31.09 -15.12 -42.46
C GLU A 125 -31.50 -16.11 -43.57
N LEU A 126 -30.79 -17.25 -43.72
CA LEU A 126 -31.13 -18.28 -44.70
C LEU A 126 -32.52 -18.91 -44.46
N LEU A 127 -32.91 -19.07 -43.19
CA LEU A 127 -34.25 -19.52 -42.81
C LEU A 127 -35.30 -18.45 -43.14
N ALA A 128 -35.04 -17.18 -42.83
CA ALA A 128 -35.94 -16.06 -43.12
C ALA A 128 -36.17 -15.87 -44.63
N ASP A 129 -35.12 -16.04 -45.44
CA ASP A 129 -35.16 -15.97 -46.91
C ASP A 129 -35.83 -17.20 -47.55
N ARG A 130 -36.30 -18.16 -46.73
CA ARG A 130 -36.99 -19.39 -47.17
C ARG A 130 -36.15 -20.25 -48.12
N VAL A 131 -34.82 -20.11 -48.06
CA VAL A 131 -33.86 -20.89 -48.88
C VAL A 131 -33.94 -22.38 -48.52
N ALA A 132 -34.24 -22.70 -47.27
CA ALA A 132 -34.43 -24.07 -46.79
C ALA A 132 -35.84 -24.65 -47.06
N GLY A 133 -36.77 -23.86 -47.61
CA GLY A 133 -38.16 -24.24 -47.84
C GLY A 133 -39.18 -23.29 -47.18
N PRO A 134 -40.49 -23.49 -47.43
CA PRO A 134 -41.54 -22.68 -46.83
C PRO A 134 -41.64 -22.91 -45.30
N LEU A 135 -41.71 -21.82 -44.54
CA LEU A 135 -41.91 -21.84 -43.09
C LEU A 135 -43.41 -21.85 -42.74
N THR A 136 -43.79 -22.55 -41.66
CA THR A 136 -45.12 -22.39 -41.06
C THR A 136 -45.23 -21.03 -40.35
N PRO A 137 -46.45 -20.53 -40.06
CA PRO A 137 -46.63 -19.28 -39.31
C PRO A 137 -45.87 -19.25 -37.97
N GLU A 138 -45.89 -20.36 -37.21
CA GLU A 138 -45.18 -20.46 -35.93
C GLU A 138 -43.65 -20.47 -36.12
N GLN A 139 -43.14 -21.09 -37.18
CA GLN A 139 -41.71 -21.11 -37.48
C GLN A 139 -41.20 -19.73 -37.90
N GLN A 140 -42.02 -18.95 -38.61
CA GLN A 140 -41.68 -17.60 -39.02
C GLN A 140 -41.52 -16.66 -37.81
N GLU A 141 -42.40 -16.76 -36.81
CA GLU A 141 -42.30 -16.01 -35.55
C GLU A 141 -41.00 -16.36 -34.79
N ILE A 142 -40.64 -17.64 -34.72
CA ILE A 142 -39.40 -18.10 -34.07
C ILE A 142 -38.16 -17.53 -34.76
N VAL A 143 -38.13 -17.50 -36.10
CA VAL A 143 -37.00 -16.96 -36.87
C VAL A 143 -36.85 -15.45 -36.66
N GLU A 144 -37.95 -14.70 -36.57
CA GLU A 144 -37.94 -13.25 -36.25
C GLU A 144 -37.38 -12.97 -34.85
N ILE A 145 -37.74 -13.80 -33.86
CA ILE A 145 -37.20 -13.70 -32.49
C ILE A 145 -35.70 -14.01 -32.47
N LEU A 146 -35.25 -15.02 -33.22
CA LEU A 146 -33.84 -15.38 -33.30
C LEU A 146 -33.00 -14.30 -34.03
N ASP A 147 -33.50 -13.73 -35.12
CA ASP A 147 -32.82 -12.63 -35.84
C ASP A 147 -32.71 -11.37 -34.97
N SER A 148 -33.80 -10.96 -34.31
CA SER A 148 -33.78 -9.80 -33.41
C SER A 148 -32.86 -10.00 -32.20
N SER A 149 -32.83 -11.20 -31.62
CA SER A 149 -31.92 -11.54 -30.50
C SER A 149 -30.45 -11.56 -30.92
N SER A 150 -30.15 -12.08 -32.12
CA SER A 150 -28.81 -12.10 -32.70
C SER A 150 -28.27 -10.69 -32.94
N ARG A 151 -29.10 -9.78 -33.45
CA ARG A 151 -28.73 -8.37 -33.69
C ARG A 151 -28.37 -7.62 -32.40
N ASN A 152 -29.11 -7.85 -31.32
CA ASN A 152 -28.84 -7.24 -30.01
C ASN A 152 -27.54 -7.73 -29.36
N LEU A 153 -27.08 -8.95 -29.67
CA LEU A 153 -25.84 -9.51 -29.10
C LEU A 153 -24.56 -8.99 -29.77
N GLN A 154 -24.67 -8.31 -30.92
CA GLN A 154 -23.54 -7.72 -31.65
C GLN A 154 -23.36 -6.22 -31.43
N SER A 155 -24.32 -5.54 -30.78
CA SER A 155 -24.24 -4.11 -30.41
C SER A 155 -23.50 -3.90 -29.09
#